data_AF-A0A3M1QYH9-F1
#
_entry.id   AF-A0A3M1QYH9-F1
#
_cell.length_a   1.000
_cell.length_b   1.000
_cell.length_c   1.000
_cell.angle_alpha   90.00
_cell.angle_beta   90.00
_cell.angle_gamma   90.00
#
_symmetry.space_group_name_H-M   'P 1'
#
loop_
_entity.id
_entity.type
_entity.pdbx_description
1 polymer ?
#
loop_
_entity_poly.entity_id
_entity_poly.type
_entity_poly.pdbx_seq_one_letter_code
_entity_poly.pdbx_strand_id
1 'polypeptide(L)'
;LERRFQPIFVGEPSVEDTIAILRGLKPRYDAHHGVRIQDAALVAAATLSHRYITDRHLPDKAIDLIDEAASRLRIENDSLPSELDELRRRIMQLEIEREALKKEKDAGSARQLEAVERQLAELKERDTQLTAQWENERAAIQEIKAIKERIDAKRTELEDVQRRGDLEAAARIRYGEMPELERELREAEERLAELHAAGGGLLREEVTAEEVAEVVSKWTGVPVAKMLEGEREKLLKMEQRLHERVVGQDEAIAAVSDAVRRSRAGLGDPNRPIGSFLFLGPTGVGKTELCKALAEFLFDDENAYVRIDMSEYMEQHSVARLIGAPPGYVGYEEGGRLTEAVHRRPYSVILLDEIEKAHPD
;
A
#
# COMPACT_ATOMS: atom_id res chain seq x y z
N LEU A 1 7.48 -42.17 2.92
CA LEU A 1 7.76 -40.97 3.75
C LEU A 1 6.66 -40.71 4.79
N GLU A 2 5.37 -40.88 4.46
CA GLU A 2 4.22 -40.63 5.37
C GLU A 2 4.25 -41.39 6.70
N ARG A 3 4.92 -42.54 6.80
CA ARG A 3 5.08 -43.27 8.08
C ARG A 3 6.13 -42.66 9.02
N ARG A 4 6.88 -41.64 8.57
CA ARG A 4 7.93 -40.95 9.34
C ARG A 4 7.74 -39.44 9.43
N PHE A 5 6.86 -38.88 8.60
CA PHE A 5 6.55 -37.46 8.55
C PHE A 5 5.07 -37.26 8.77
N GLN A 6 4.72 -36.45 9.76
CA GLN A 6 3.38 -35.94 9.95
C GLN A 6 3.29 -34.60 9.20
N PRO A 7 2.41 -34.43 8.21
CA PRO A 7 2.20 -33.13 7.58
C PRO A 7 1.58 -32.17 8.59
N ILE A 8 2.25 -31.03 8.79
CA ILE A 8 1.71 -29.87 9.52
C ILE A 8 1.38 -28.83 8.47
N PHE A 9 0.09 -28.59 8.24
CA PHE A 9 -0.37 -27.58 7.32
C PHE A 9 -0.24 -26.20 7.96
N VAL A 10 0.49 -25.31 7.31
CA VAL A 10 0.61 -23.90 7.68
C VAL A 10 -0.04 -23.11 6.56
N GLY A 11 -1.21 -22.55 6.83
CA GLY A 11 -1.95 -21.73 5.87
C GLY A 11 -1.45 -20.29 5.84
N GLU A 12 -1.90 -19.54 4.84
CA GLU A 12 -1.73 -18.09 4.77
C GLU A 12 -2.50 -17.43 5.95
N PRO A 13 -1.88 -16.48 6.69
CA PRO A 13 -2.58 -15.74 7.74
C PRO A 13 -3.68 -14.86 7.16
N SER A 14 -4.70 -14.57 7.97
CA SER A 14 -5.71 -13.58 7.59
C SER A 14 -5.10 -12.17 7.50
N VAL A 15 -5.86 -11.22 6.93
CA VAL A 15 -5.46 -9.80 6.94
C VAL A 15 -5.28 -9.30 8.38
N GLU A 16 -6.18 -9.67 9.29
CA GLU A 16 -6.10 -9.30 10.71
C GLU A 16 -4.86 -9.89 11.40
N ASP A 17 -4.58 -11.18 11.17
CA ASP A 17 -3.38 -11.83 11.69
C ASP A 17 -2.11 -11.20 11.13
N THR A 18 -2.11 -10.85 9.84
CA THR A 18 -0.99 -10.16 9.20
C THR A 18 -0.75 -8.79 9.82
N ILE A 19 -1.80 -8.02 10.10
CA ILE A 19 -1.68 -6.74 10.82
C ILE A 19 -1.07 -6.96 12.21
N ALA A 20 -1.48 -8.01 12.93
CA ALA A 20 -0.89 -8.35 14.23
C ALA A 20 0.59 -8.73 14.12
N ILE A 21 0.97 -9.52 13.11
CA ILE A 21 2.37 -9.86 12.80
C ILE A 21 3.17 -8.59 12.51
N LEU A 22 2.67 -7.71 11.63
CA LEU A 22 3.31 -6.44 11.28
C LEU A 22 3.47 -5.53 12.49
N ARG A 23 2.48 -5.44 13.38
CA ARG A 23 2.59 -4.67 14.64
C ARG A 23 3.67 -5.22 15.57
N GLY A 24 3.84 -6.55 15.61
CA GLY A 24 4.92 -7.20 16.34
C GLY A 24 6.31 -6.91 15.75
N LEU A 25 6.40 -6.81 14.42
CA LEU A 25 7.64 -6.51 13.71
C LEU A 25 7.97 -5.02 13.66
N LYS A 26 6.97 -4.15 13.78
CA LYS A 26 7.09 -2.69 13.63
C LYS A 26 8.30 -2.09 14.37
N PRO A 27 8.54 -2.37 15.67
CA PRO A 27 9.65 -1.72 16.38
C PRO A 27 11.02 -2.02 15.77
N ARG A 28 11.22 -3.22 15.20
CA ARG A 28 12.46 -3.60 14.51
C ARG A 28 12.61 -2.86 13.19
N TYR A 29 11.54 -2.73 12.42
CA TYR A 29 11.56 -1.99 11.16
C TYR A 29 11.74 -0.48 11.36
N ASP A 30 11.07 0.10 12.36
CA ASP A 30 11.25 1.50 12.77
C ASP A 30 12.72 1.78 13.10
N ALA A 31 13.37 0.90 13.89
CA ALA A 31 14.78 1.03 14.25
C ALA A 31 15.71 0.84 13.05
N HIS A 32 15.50 -0.23 12.25
CA HIS A 32 16.36 -0.57 11.12
C HIS A 32 16.40 0.53 10.06
N HIS A 33 15.24 1.09 9.73
CA HIS A 33 15.12 2.12 8.71
C HIS A 33 15.31 3.55 9.26
N GLY A 34 15.20 3.74 10.57
CA GLY A 34 15.26 5.06 11.20
C GLY A 34 14.03 5.92 10.89
N VAL A 35 12.88 5.28 10.71
CA VAL A 35 11.60 5.93 10.41
C VAL A 35 10.56 5.56 11.47
N ARG A 36 9.36 6.10 11.36
CA ARG A 36 8.20 5.77 12.18
C ARG A 36 7.09 5.25 11.30
N ILE A 37 6.78 3.96 11.40
CA ILE A 37 5.71 3.37 10.61
C ILE A 37 4.38 3.58 11.32
N GLN A 38 3.44 4.29 10.71
CA GLN A 38 2.11 4.50 11.29
C GLN A 38 1.32 3.18 11.33
N ASP A 39 0.40 3.05 12.29
CA ASP A 39 -0.47 1.86 12.35
C ASP A 39 -1.35 1.76 11.10
N ALA A 40 -1.83 2.90 10.59
CA ALA A 40 -2.57 2.99 9.34
C ALA A 40 -1.77 2.45 8.13
N ALA A 41 -0.46 2.63 8.11
CA ALA A 41 0.41 2.09 7.07
C ALA A 41 0.49 0.56 7.13
N LEU A 42 0.52 -0.03 8.33
CA LEU A 42 0.48 -1.49 8.51
C LEU A 42 -0.85 -2.08 8.02
N VAL A 43 -1.96 -1.42 8.36
CA VAL A 43 -3.30 -1.81 7.89
C VAL A 43 -3.38 -1.70 6.37
N ALA A 44 -2.86 -0.62 5.79
CA ALA A 44 -2.81 -0.44 4.34
C ALA A 44 -1.94 -1.52 3.68
N ALA A 45 -0.76 -1.84 4.22
CA ALA A 45 0.13 -2.84 3.65
C ALA A 45 -0.53 -4.23 3.61
N ALA A 46 -1.19 -4.66 4.69
CA ALA A 46 -1.91 -5.92 4.73
C ALA A 46 -3.12 -5.92 3.77
N THR A 47 -3.94 -4.87 3.79
CA THR A 47 -5.18 -4.80 3.02
C THR A 47 -4.92 -4.65 1.51
N LEU A 48 -4.03 -3.73 1.13
CA LEU A 48 -3.71 -3.46 -0.27
C LEU A 48 -2.93 -4.62 -0.91
N SER A 49 -1.97 -5.23 -0.19
CA SER A 49 -1.25 -6.39 -0.73
C SER A 49 -2.18 -7.60 -0.90
N HIS A 50 -3.10 -7.82 0.04
CA HIS A 50 -4.09 -8.89 -0.09
C HIS A 50 -5.01 -8.68 -1.30
N ARG A 51 -5.41 -7.43 -1.56
CA ARG A 51 -6.33 -7.08 -2.65
C ARG A 51 -5.68 -7.07 -4.03
N TYR A 52 -4.49 -6.49 -4.16
CA TYR A 52 -3.90 -6.15 -5.46
C TYR A 52 -2.70 -7.01 -5.84
N ILE A 53 -2.04 -7.70 -4.90
CA ILE A 53 -0.88 -8.55 -5.17
C ILE A 53 -1.31 -10.01 -4.99
N THR A 54 -1.78 -10.64 -6.07
CA THR A 54 -2.42 -11.97 -6.04
C THR A 54 -1.45 -13.13 -6.28
N ASP A 55 -0.27 -12.87 -6.83
CA ASP A 55 0.77 -13.87 -7.14
C ASP A 55 1.69 -14.18 -5.94
N ARG A 56 1.49 -13.48 -4.82
CA ARG A 56 2.23 -13.63 -3.56
C ARG A 56 1.28 -13.81 -2.38
N HIS A 57 1.80 -14.38 -1.30
CA HIS A 57 1.02 -14.71 -0.11
C HIS A 57 1.38 -13.79 1.07
N LEU A 58 0.42 -13.53 1.93
CA LEU A 58 0.65 -12.95 3.25
C LEU A 58 1.45 -13.94 4.13
N PRO A 59 2.19 -13.45 5.14
CA PRO A 59 2.42 -12.04 5.48
C PRO A 59 3.55 -11.40 4.66
N ASP A 60 4.29 -12.20 3.89
CA ASP A 60 5.52 -11.84 3.17
C ASP A 60 5.35 -10.59 2.29
N LYS A 61 4.35 -10.58 1.40
CA LYS A 61 4.07 -9.41 0.54
C LYS A 61 3.76 -8.13 1.30
N ALA A 62 3.17 -8.22 2.50
CA ALA A 62 2.85 -7.05 3.31
C ALA A 62 4.09 -6.53 4.05
N ILE A 63 4.97 -7.44 4.49
CA ILE A 63 6.26 -7.11 5.08
C ILE A 63 7.14 -6.37 4.06
N ASP A 64 7.21 -6.88 2.83
CA ASP A 64 7.98 -6.24 1.76
C ASP A 64 7.48 -4.84 1.42
N LEU A 65 6.16 -4.61 1.40
CA LEU A 65 5.60 -3.27 1.17
C LEU A 65 6.05 -2.28 2.25
N ILE A 66 6.07 -2.72 3.51
CA ILE A 66 6.55 -1.89 4.62
C ILE A 66 8.05 -1.64 4.50
N ASP A 67 8.84 -2.66 4.15
CA ASP A 67 10.29 -2.55 3.97
C ASP A 67 10.66 -1.58 2.84
N GLU A 68 9.98 -1.70 1.69
CA GLU A 68 10.18 -0.85 0.52
C GLU A 68 9.75 0.60 0.83
N ALA A 69 8.60 0.80 1.45
CA ALA A 69 8.11 2.13 1.82
C ALA A 69 9.04 2.82 2.82
N ALA A 70 9.52 2.09 3.83
CA ALA A 70 10.46 2.60 4.82
C ALA A 70 11.85 2.89 4.21
N SER A 71 12.34 2.00 3.34
CA SER A 71 13.60 2.19 2.62
C SER A 71 13.57 3.41 1.71
N ARG A 72 12.45 3.61 1.02
CA ARG A 72 12.26 4.77 0.13
C ARG A 72 12.28 6.07 0.91
N LEU A 73 11.53 6.14 2.02
CA LEU A 73 11.52 7.31 2.90
C LEU A 73 12.91 7.63 3.46
N ARG A 74 13.67 6.59 3.84
CA ARG A 74 15.06 6.76 4.28
C ARG A 74 15.94 7.37 3.19
N ILE A 75 15.84 6.88 1.96
CA ILE A 75 16.62 7.40 0.81
C ILE A 75 16.24 8.86 0.52
N GLU A 76 14.96 9.20 0.61
CA GLU A 76 14.48 10.58 0.47
C GLU A 76 15.09 11.50 1.54
N ASN A 77 15.15 11.04 2.80
CA ASN A 77 15.73 11.81 3.89
C ASN A 77 17.26 11.97 3.83
N ASP A 78 17.97 11.00 3.23
CA ASP A 78 19.42 11.10 3.01
C ASP A 78 19.77 12.01 1.81
N SER A 79 18.78 12.35 0.99
CA SER A 79 18.94 13.18 -0.20
C SER A 79 18.72 14.66 0.09
N LEU A 80 19.15 15.53 -0.83
CA LEU A 80 18.86 16.96 -0.74
C LEU A 80 17.35 17.19 -0.95
N PRO A 81 16.64 17.91 -0.05
CA PRO A 81 15.23 18.22 -0.24
C PRO A 81 15.00 18.94 -1.57
N SER A 82 13.88 18.65 -2.24
CA SER A 82 13.55 19.23 -3.55
C SER A 82 13.52 20.75 -3.53
N GLU A 83 13.00 21.35 -2.46
CA GLU A 83 12.97 22.80 -2.27
C GLU A 83 14.38 23.42 -2.27
N LEU A 84 15.34 22.74 -1.64
CA LEU A 84 16.72 23.19 -1.55
C LEU A 84 17.47 22.97 -2.87
N ASP A 85 17.21 21.87 -3.58
CA ASP A 85 17.76 21.63 -4.92
C ASP A 85 17.28 22.68 -5.93
N GLU A 86 15.97 22.96 -5.97
CA GLU A 86 15.38 23.99 -6.84
C GLU A 86 15.95 25.38 -6.54
N LEU A 87 16.09 25.72 -5.25
CA LEU A 87 16.67 26.98 -4.81
C LEU A 87 18.12 27.13 -5.27
N ARG A 88 18.94 26.09 -5.09
CA ARG A 88 20.36 26.10 -5.49
C ARG A 88 20.54 26.16 -7.00
N ARG A 89 19.69 25.47 -7.78
CA ARG A 89 19.67 25.61 -9.25
C ARG A 89 19.34 27.04 -9.66
N ARG A 90 18.37 27.69 -9.00
CA ARG A 90 18.02 29.08 -9.28
C ARG A 90 19.15 30.05 -8.95
N ILE A 91 19.82 29.87 -7.82
CA ILE A 91 21.01 30.64 -7.44
C ILE A 91 22.09 30.50 -8.52
N MET A 92 22.40 29.27 -8.93
CA MET A 92 23.41 29.02 -9.97
C MET A 92 23.09 29.71 -11.29
N GLN A 93 21.82 29.68 -11.74
CA GLN A 93 21.40 30.38 -12.95
C GLN A 93 21.63 31.90 -12.86
N LEU A 94 21.25 32.51 -11.72
CA LEU A 94 21.43 33.94 -11.51
C LEU A 94 22.91 34.33 -11.34
N GLU A 95 23.75 33.45 -10.79
CA GLU A 95 25.19 33.68 -10.72
C GLU A 95 25.84 33.72 -12.10
N ILE A 96 25.43 32.81 -13.01
CA ILE A 96 25.88 32.82 -14.41
C ILE A 96 25.42 34.12 -15.10
N GLU A 97 24.16 34.51 -14.91
CA GLU A 97 23.61 35.76 -15.46
C GLU A 97 24.37 36.98 -14.94
N ARG A 98 24.68 37.03 -13.64
CA ARG A 98 25.49 38.08 -13.01
C ARG A 98 26.87 38.19 -13.67
N GLU A 99 27.56 37.08 -13.89
CA GLU A 99 28.89 37.08 -14.53
C GLU A 99 28.85 37.47 -16.01
N ALA A 100 27.74 37.21 -16.71
CA ALA A 100 27.52 37.71 -18.06
C ALA A 100 27.30 39.23 -18.07
N LEU A 101 26.38 39.73 -17.23
CA LEU A 101 26.03 41.15 -17.14
C LEU A 101 27.21 42.04 -16.71
N LYS A 102 28.13 41.53 -15.87
CA LYS A 102 29.38 42.24 -15.50
C LYS A 102 30.30 42.58 -16.68
N LYS A 103 30.16 41.89 -17.81
CA LYS A 103 30.98 42.12 -19.02
C LYS A 103 30.38 43.19 -19.94
N GLU A 104 29.11 43.51 -19.76
CA GLU A 104 28.38 44.53 -20.53
C GLU A 104 28.61 45.94 -19.96
N LYS A 105 28.44 46.97 -20.79
CA LYS A 105 28.77 48.38 -20.44
C LYS A 105 27.59 49.35 -20.58
N ASP A 106 26.42 48.89 -20.98
CA ASP A 106 25.25 49.75 -21.17
C ASP A 106 24.48 49.96 -19.86
N ALA A 107 23.72 51.06 -19.81
CA ALA A 107 22.95 51.44 -18.62
C ALA A 107 21.77 50.48 -18.32
N GLY A 108 21.30 49.71 -19.31
CA GLY A 108 20.27 48.68 -19.11
C GLY A 108 20.82 47.48 -18.36
N SER A 109 21.98 46.97 -18.81
CA SER A 109 22.71 45.87 -18.16
C SER A 109 23.11 46.21 -16.72
N ALA A 110 23.48 47.47 -16.44
CA ALA A 110 23.78 47.90 -15.07
C ALA A 110 22.57 47.80 -14.12
N ARG A 111 21.36 48.16 -14.59
CA ARG A 111 20.12 48.02 -13.79
C ARG A 111 19.71 46.56 -13.61
N GLN A 112 19.88 45.74 -14.65
CA GLN A 112 19.63 44.30 -14.57
C GLN A 112 20.59 43.63 -13.60
N LEU A 113 21.87 44.00 -13.60
CA LEU A 113 22.87 43.49 -12.67
C LEU A 113 22.48 43.77 -11.22
N GLU A 114 22.06 45.01 -10.90
CA GLU A 114 21.61 45.38 -9.56
C GLU A 114 20.38 44.54 -9.12
N ALA A 115 19.42 44.31 -10.02
CA ALA A 115 18.26 43.46 -9.75
C ALA A 115 18.65 42.00 -9.49
N VAL A 116 19.56 41.44 -10.31
CA VAL A 116 20.07 40.07 -10.17
C VAL A 116 20.86 39.91 -8.88
N GLU A 117 21.70 40.88 -8.51
CA GLU A 117 22.47 40.86 -7.26
C GLU A 117 21.56 40.90 -6.03
N ARG A 118 20.49 41.70 -6.07
CA ARG A 118 19.48 41.72 -5.01
C ARG A 118 18.77 40.37 -4.88
N GLN A 119 18.31 39.79 -6.01
CA GLN A 119 17.67 38.48 -5.99
C GLN A 119 18.63 37.38 -5.50
N LEU A 120 19.90 37.42 -5.89
CA LEU A 120 20.92 36.50 -5.39
C LEU A 120 21.11 36.61 -3.88
N ALA A 121 21.15 37.83 -3.34
CA ALA A 121 21.26 38.04 -1.89
C ALA A 121 20.06 37.43 -1.15
N GLU A 122 18.84 37.71 -1.61
CA GLU A 122 17.60 37.17 -1.05
C GLU A 122 17.56 35.63 -1.10
N LEU A 123 17.93 35.02 -2.25
CA LEU A 123 17.93 33.56 -2.39
C LEU A 123 19.05 32.88 -1.60
N LYS A 124 20.24 33.47 -1.49
CA LYS A 124 21.35 32.93 -0.70
C LYS A 124 21.06 32.95 0.80
N GLU A 125 20.41 34.02 1.28
CA GLU A 125 19.95 34.07 2.67
C GLU A 125 18.96 32.92 2.94
N ARG A 126 18.02 32.70 2.02
CA ARG A 126 17.05 31.61 2.12
C ARG A 126 17.70 30.22 2.05
N ASP A 127 18.71 30.02 1.20
CA ASP A 127 19.48 28.76 1.10
C ASP A 127 20.24 28.47 2.38
N THR A 128 20.81 29.50 3.01
CA THR A 128 21.49 29.38 4.30
C THR A 128 20.52 28.97 5.40
N GLN A 129 19.34 29.59 5.45
CA GLN A 129 18.28 29.26 6.42
C GLN A 129 17.77 27.83 6.25
N LEU A 130 17.42 27.43 5.03
CA LEU A 130 16.90 26.08 4.75
C LEU A 130 17.97 25.00 4.92
N THR A 131 19.23 25.29 4.57
CA THR A 131 20.34 24.35 4.80
C THR A 131 20.52 24.10 6.30
N ALA A 132 20.50 25.16 7.13
CA ALA A 132 20.61 25.01 8.58
C ALA A 132 19.42 24.24 9.18
N GLN A 133 18.20 24.49 8.69
CA GLN A 133 17.01 23.74 9.10
C GLN A 133 17.16 22.25 8.77
N TRP A 134 17.51 21.92 7.51
CA TRP A 134 17.71 20.55 7.07
C TRP A 134 18.79 19.81 7.87
N GLU A 135 19.93 20.46 8.16
CA GLU A 135 20.99 19.87 8.98
C GLU A 135 20.52 19.55 10.41
N ASN A 136 19.74 20.46 11.02
CA ASN A 136 19.18 20.25 12.35
C ASN A 136 18.15 19.10 12.37
N GLU A 137 17.23 19.07 11.40
CA GLU A 137 16.24 17.99 11.27
C GLU A 137 16.93 16.63 11.05
N ARG A 138 17.92 16.58 10.16
CA ARG A 138 18.70 15.37 9.89
C ARG A 138 19.44 14.87 11.13
N ALA A 139 20.05 15.76 11.90
CA ALA A 139 20.73 15.41 13.14
C ALA A 139 19.76 14.83 14.18
N ALA A 140 18.57 15.42 14.33
CA ALA A 140 17.53 14.92 15.22
C ALA A 140 17.02 13.53 14.81
N ILE A 141 16.80 13.28 13.52
CA ILE A 141 16.41 11.96 13.00
C ILE A 141 17.50 10.90 13.27
N GLN A 142 18.78 11.26 13.09
CA GLN A 142 19.89 10.36 13.39
C GLN A 142 19.99 10.02 14.89
N GLU A 143 19.74 10.99 15.77
CA GLU A 143 19.67 10.77 17.22
C GLU A 143 18.54 9.79 17.57
N ILE A 144 17.33 10.03 17.06
CA ILE A 144 16.16 9.16 17.26
C ILE A 144 16.46 7.73 16.80
N LYS A 145 17.09 7.57 15.63
CA LYS A 145 17.49 6.26 15.10
C LYS A 145 18.42 5.52 16.05
N ALA A 146 19.47 6.19 16.54
CA ALA A 146 20.43 5.58 17.47
C ALA A 146 19.77 5.15 18.79
N ILE A 147 18.81 5.93 19.30
CA ILE A 147 18.04 5.57 20.50
C ILE A 147 17.15 4.35 20.21
N LYS A 148 16.45 4.30 19.07
CA LYS A 148 15.62 3.16 18.67
C LYS A 148 16.44 1.86 18.53
N GLU A 149 17.63 1.93 17.95
CA GLU A 149 18.56 0.79 17.87
C GLU A 149 19.00 0.29 19.26
N ARG A 150 19.30 1.21 20.20
CA ARG A 150 19.60 0.86 21.60
C ARG A 150 18.41 0.18 22.29
N ILE A 151 17.18 0.67 22.06
CA ILE A 151 15.96 0.07 22.59
C ILE A 151 15.77 -1.34 22.07
N ASP A 152 15.92 -1.57 20.76
CA ASP A 152 15.75 -2.90 20.15
C ASP A 152 16.80 -3.90 20.66
N ALA A 153 18.06 -3.46 20.78
CA ALA A 153 19.13 -4.25 21.39
C ALA A 153 18.78 -4.65 22.84
N LYS A 154 18.26 -3.71 23.64
CA LYS A 154 17.83 -3.97 25.03
C LYS A 154 16.63 -4.88 25.13
N ARG A 155 15.69 -4.83 24.18
CA ARG A 155 14.57 -5.79 24.11
C ARG A 155 15.06 -7.20 23.85
N THR A 156 15.97 -7.35 22.90
CA THR A 156 16.59 -8.65 22.59
C THR A 156 17.37 -9.18 23.79
N GLU A 157 18.15 -8.33 24.47
CA GLU A 157 18.86 -8.68 25.70
C GLU A 157 17.89 -9.12 26.81
N LEU A 158 16.79 -8.39 27.00
CA LEU A 158 15.75 -8.70 27.99
C LEU A 158 15.13 -10.09 27.75
N GLU A 159 14.79 -10.42 26.51
CA GLU A 159 14.25 -11.74 26.16
C GLU A 159 15.26 -12.86 26.45
N ASP A 160 16.53 -12.63 26.16
CA ASP A 160 17.61 -13.60 26.36
C ASP A 160 17.86 -13.86 27.86
N VAL A 161 17.91 -12.81 28.70
CA VAL A 161 18.09 -12.97 30.16
C VAL A 161 16.88 -13.61 30.82
N GLN A 162 15.66 -13.30 30.34
CA GLN A 162 14.43 -13.96 30.79
C GLN A 162 14.45 -15.45 30.48
N ARG A 163 14.87 -15.84 29.27
CA ARG A 163 15.02 -17.24 28.87
C ARG A 163 16.06 -17.99 29.73
N ARG A 164 17.10 -17.30 30.19
CA ARG A 164 18.13 -17.86 31.08
C ARG A 164 17.73 -17.89 32.56
N GLY A 165 16.64 -17.23 32.94
CA GLY A 165 16.18 -17.13 34.32
C GLY A 165 16.96 -16.12 35.19
N ASP A 166 17.72 -15.22 34.57
CA ASP A 166 18.43 -14.15 35.29
C ASP A 166 17.45 -13.00 35.59
N LEU A 167 16.77 -13.12 36.73
CA LEU A 167 15.74 -12.17 37.15
C LEU A 167 16.34 -10.82 37.56
N GLU A 168 17.59 -10.77 38.02
CA GLU A 168 18.26 -9.53 38.42
C GLU A 168 18.57 -8.67 37.18
N ALA A 169 19.19 -9.27 36.15
CA ALA A 169 19.45 -8.59 34.89
C ALA A 169 18.14 -8.19 34.19
N ALA A 170 17.13 -9.06 34.20
CA ALA A 170 15.81 -8.75 33.62
C ALA A 170 15.15 -7.55 34.32
N ALA A 171 15.23 -7.46 35.64
CA ALA A 171 14.69 -6.33 36.40
C ALA A 171 15.44 -5.02 36.11
N ARG A 172 16.78 -5.07 36.03
CA ARG A 172 17.61 -3.90 35.70
C ARG A 172 17.25 -3.33 34.33
N ILE A 173 17.13 -4.19 33.31
CA ILE A 173 16.78 -3.76 31.96
C ILE A 173 15.33 -3.22 31.93
N ARG A 174 14.37 -3.97 32.48
CA ARG A 174 12.94 -3.65 32.38
C ARG A 174 12.54 -2.39 33.16
N TYR A 175 13.11 -2.18 34.35
CA TYR A 175 12.69 -1.11 35.25
C TYR A 175 13.71 0.03 35.39
N GLY A 176 14.92 -0.11 34.85
CA GLY A 176 15.95 0.93 34.83
C GLY A 176 16.25 1.40 33.41
N GLU A 177 16.99 0.59 32.65
CA GLU A 177 17.56 1.00 31.36
C GLU A 177 16.49 1.28 30.29
N MET A 178 15.42 0.47 30.23
CA MET A 178 14.36 0.62 29.22
C MET A 178 13.53 1.91 29.43
N PRO A 179 13.00 2.22 30.64
CA PRO A 179 12.33 3.49 30.89
C PRO A 179 13.18 4.74 30.59
N GLU A 180 14.50 4.66 30.86
CA GLU A 180 15.43 5.75 30.54
C GLU A 180 15.52 5.98 29.02
N LEU A 181 15.74 4.91 28.25
CA LEU A 181 15.78 4.98 26.79
C LEU A 181 14.46 5.44 26.18
N GLU A 182 13.33 4.96 26.70
CA GLU A 182 12.01 5.41 26.24
C GLU A 182 11.76 6.88 26.55
N ARG A 183 12.33 7.41 27.64
CA ARG A 183 12.28 8.84 27.96
C ARG A 183 13.17 9.65 27.01
N GLU A 184 14.42 9.21 26.80
CA GLU A 184 15.32 9.82 25.81
C GLU A 184 14.67 9.89 24.42
N LEU A 185 14.01 8.81 24.00
CA LEU A 185 13.30 8.74 22.72
C LEU A 185 12.17 9.78 22.66
N ARG A 186 11.31 9.84 23.69
CA ARG A 186 10.21 10.82 23.72
C ARG A 186 10.73 12.26 23.67
N GLU A 187 11.77 12.58 24.45
CA GLU A 187 12.38 13.91 24.46
C GLU A 187 12.97 14.26 23.06
N ALA A 188 13.56 13.29 22.35
CA ALA A 188 14.07 13.50 21.01
C ALA A 188 12.96 13.67 19.95
N GLU A 189 11.89 12.87 20.04
CA GLU A 189 10.70 13.00 19.18
C GLU A 189 10.00 14.35 19.38
N GLU A 190 9.88 14.83 20.62
CA GLU A 190 9.33 16.15 20.94
C GLU A 190 10.18 17.28 20.35
N ARG A 191 11.51 17.20 20.44
CA ARG A 191 12.42 18.17 19.80
C ARG A 191 12.24 18.23 18.28
N LEU A 192 12.11 17.07 17.62
CA LEU A 192 11.87 17.02 16.18
C LEU A 192 10.51 17.65 15.82
N ALA A 193 9.46 17.35 16.60
CA ALA A 193 8.15 17.95 16.40
C ALA A 193 8.16 19.48 16.56
N GLU A 194 8.94 20.01 17.52
CA GLU A 194 9.13 21.45 17.69
C GLU A 194 9.85 22.10 16.48
N LEU A 195 10.88 21.44 15.94
CA LEU A 195 11.57 21.89 14.73
C LEU A 195 10.60 21.96 13.53
N HIS A 196 9.76 20.94 13.36
CA HIS A 196 8.75 20.90 12.30
C HIS A 196 7.69 21.99 12.46
N ALA A 197 7.26 22.28 13.69
CA ALA A 197 6.30 23.34 13.97
C ALA A 197 6.88 24.76 13.71
N ALA A 198 8.18 24.95 13.93
CA ALA A 198 8.85 26.23 13.76
C ALA A 198 9.26 26.53 12.30
N GLY A 199 9.62 25.51 11.53
CA GLY A 199 10.20 25.66 10.19
C GLY A 199 9.42 25.05 9.03
N GLY A 200 8.37 24.26 9.29
CA GLY A 200 7.73 23.43 8.26
C GLY A 200 8.68 22.28 7.86
N GLY A 201 8.45 21.09 8.41
CA GLY A 201 9.38 19.96 8.28
C GLY A 201 9.81 19.68 6.83
N LEU A 202 11.12 19.82 6.56
CA LEU A 202 11.71 19.54 5.25
C LEU A 202 11.88 18.04 5.03
N LEU A 203 12.06 17.29 6.11
CA LEU A 203 12.18 15.83 6.12
C LEU A 203 10.89 15.19 6.65
N ARG A 204 10.58 13.99 6.13
CA ARG A 204 9.43 13.20 6.58
C ARG A 204 9.95 11.99 7.36
N GLU A 205 9.59 11.84 8.63
CA GLU A 205 9.98 10.64 9.40
C GLU A 205 8.94 9.52 9.39
N GLU A 206 7.73 9.76 8.88
CA GLU A 206 6.60 8.83 9.00
C GLU A 206 6.27 8.10 7.70
N VAL A 207 6.20 6.77 7.76
CA VAL A 207 5.60 5.95 6.70
C VAL A 207 4.10 5.90 6.94
N THR A 208 3.33 6.48 6.02
CA THR A 208 1.86 6.52 6.09
C THR A 208 1.23 5.51 5.12
N ALA A 209 -0.10 5.46 5.09
CA ALA A 209 -0.83 4.66 4.11
C ALA A 209 -0.56 5.13 2.66
N GLU A 210 -0.22 6.40 2.45
CA GLU A 210 0.08 6.96 1.12
C GLU A 210 1.39 6.38 0.57
N GLU A 211 2.47 6.35 1.35
CA GLU A 211 3.75 5.77 0.95
C GLU A 211 3.61 4.29 0.58
N VAL A 212 2.81 3.54 1.35
CA VAL A 212 2.49 2.14 1.04
C VAL A 212 1.69 2.03 -0.26
N ALA A 213 0.65 2.84 -0.44
CA ALA A 213 -0.17 2.83 -1.64
C ALA A 213 0.64 3.20 -2.90
N GLU A 214 1.60 4.11 -2.78
CA GLU A 214 2.52 4.44 -3.88
C GLU A 214 3.42 3.27 -4.28
N VAL A 215 3.91 2.48 -3.32
CA VAL A 215 4.66 1.26 -3.63
C VAL A 215 3.77 0.25 -4.35
N VAL A 216 2.56 0.00 -3.85
CA VAL A 216 1.61 -0.91 -4.51
C VAL A 216 1.26 -0.41 -5.91
N SER A 217 1.09 0.90 -6.08
CA SER A 217 0.81 1.53 -7.37
C SER A 217 1.93 1.28 -8.37
N LYS A 218 3.20 1.41 -7.96
CA LYS A 218 4.36 1.10 -8.81
C LYS A 218 4.40 -0.37 -9.22
N TRP A 219 4.01 -1.29 -8.33
CA TRP A 219 4.05 -2.73 -8.61
C TRP A 219 2.89 -3.21 -9.48
N THR A 220 1.71 -2.62 -9.30
CA THR A 220 0.45 -3.11 -9.89
C THR A 220 -0.07 -2.23 -11.03
N GLY A 221 0.42 -1.01 -11.16
CA GLY A 221 -0.07 0.01 -12.11
C GLY A 221 -1.40 0.66 -11.70
N VAL A 222 -2.01 0.24 -10.59
CA VAL A 222 -3.29 0.80 -10.12
C VAL A 222 -3.02 2.18 -9.49
N PRO A 223 -3.76 3.26 -9.86
CA PRO A 223 -3.51 4.60 -9.31
C PRO A 223 -3.77 4.70 -7.80
N VAL A 224 -2.89 5.41 -7.08
CA VAL A 224 -3.00 5.66 -5.63
C VAL A 224 -4.36 6.26 -5.26
N ALA A 225 -4.86 7.21 -6.05
CA ALA A 225 -6.16 7.83 -5.84
C ALA A 225 -7.32 6.83 -5.82
N LYS A 226 -7.23 5.72 -6.59
CA LYS A 226 -8.24 4.64 -6.56
C LYS A 226 -8.11 3.77 -5.31
N MET A 227 -6.89 3.55 -4.81
CA MET A 227 -6.63 2.72 -3.62
C MET A 227 -7.04 3.43 -2.32
N LEU A 228 -6.81 4.73 -2.23
CA LEU A 228 -7.11 5.55 -1.05
C LEU A 228 -8.56 6.07 -1.04
N GLU A 229 -9.32 5.87 -2.11
CA GLU A 229 -10.73 6.23 -2.14
C GLU A 229 -11.50 5.40 -1.10
N GLY A 230 -12.18 6.09 -0.17
CA GLY A 230 -12.98 5.44 0.85
C GLY A 230 -14.07 4.57 0.23
N GLU A 231 -14.18 3.32 0.67
CA GLU A 231 -15.12 2.33 0.11
C GLU A 231 -16.56 2.84 0.09
N ARG A 232 -16.97 3.59 1.12
CA ARG A 232 -18.29 4.23 1.18
C ARG A 232 -18.51 5.21 0.03
N GLU A 233 -17.57 6.11 -0.21
CA GLU A 233 -17.69 7.11 -1.27
C GLU A 233 -17.68 6.46 -2.65
N LYS A 234 -16.79 5.46 -2.83
CA LYS A 234 -16.73 4.63 -4.03
C LYS A 234 -18.10 4.01 -4.34
N LEU A 235 -18.71 3.35 -3.36
CA LEU A 235 -20.02 2.68 -3.51
C LEU A 235 -21.22 3.63 -3.69
N LEU A 236 -21.15 4.86 -3.17
CA LEU A 236 -22.19 5.87 -3.38
C LEU A 236 -22.22 6.40 -4.83
N LYS A 237 -21.07 6.32 -5.53
CA LYS A 237 -20.93 6.74 -6.93
C LYS A 237 -21.04 5.57 -7.91
N MET A 238 -21.48 4.39 -7.44
CA MET A 238 -21.44 3.15 -8.21
C MET A 238 -22.25 3.21 -9.50
N GLU A 239 -23.52 3.61 -9.42
CA GLU A 239 -24.40 3.72 -10.59
C GLU A 239 -23.84 4.70 -11.60
N GLN A 240 -23.39 5.88 -11.14
CA GLN A 240 -22.80 6.90 -12.01
C GLN A 240 -21.59 6.35 -12.76
N ARG A 241 -20.66 5.69 -12.07
CA ARG A 241 -19.45 5.13 -12.70
C ARG A 241 -19.75 3.96 -13.62
N LEU A 242 -20.73 3.11 -13.29
CA LEU A 242 -21.15 2.04 -14.19
C LEU A 242 -21.79 2.62 -15.47
N HIS A 243 -22.55 3.71 -15.37
CA HIS A 243 -23.14 4.40 -16.52
C HIS A 243 -22.13 5.09 -17.45
N GLU A 244 -20.90 5.36 -17.00
CA GLU A 244 -19.84 5.87 -17.88
C GLU A 244 -19.48 4.87 -18.98
N ARG A 245 -19.69 3.57 -18.74
CA ARG A 245 -19.46 2.49 -19.71
C ARG A 245 -20.74 1.85 -20.23
N VAL A 246 -21.75 1.67 -19.37
CA VAL A 246 -22.98 0.95 -19.69
C VAL A 246 -24.11 1.94 -19.99
N VAL A 247 -24.52 1.97 -21.25
CA VAL A 247 -25.62 2.85 -21.71
C VAL A 247 -26.96 2.20 -21.41
N GLY A 248 -27.82 2.91 -20.67
CA GLY A 248 -29.13 2.41 -20.23
C GLY A 248 -29.00 1.31 -19.17
N GLN A 249 -29.88 0.31 -19.22
CA GLN A 249 -29.93 -0.80 -18.26
C GLN A 249 -30.10 -0.34 -16.79
N ASP A 250 -30.84 0.76 -16.59
CA ASP A 250 -30.94 1.45 -15.30
C ASP A 250 -31.39 0.51 -14.16
N GLU A 251 -32.37 -0.35 -14.43
CA GLU A 251 -32.88 -1.33 -13.45
C GLU A 251 -31.80 -2.35 -13.06
N ALA A 252 -31.04 -2.87 -14.03
CA ALA A 252 -30.00 -3.85 -13.78
C ALA A 252 -28.83 -3.23 -12.99
N ILE A 253 -28.42 -2.02 -13.35
CA ILE A 253 -27.36 -1.28 -12.65
C ILE A 253 -27.77 -0.97 -11.20
N ALA A 254 -29.00 -0.51 -10.98
CA ALA A 254 -29.54 -0.26 -9.65
C ALA A 254 -29.57 -1.55 -8.81
N ALA A 255 -30.09 -2.65 -9.36
CA ALA A 255 -30.19 -3.93 -8.66
C ALA A 255 -28.81 -4.50 -8.27
N VAL A 256 -27.82 -4.39 -9.16
CA VAL A 256 -26.43 -4.79 -8.88
C VAL A 256 -25.83 -3.91 -7.78
N SER A 257 -25.98 -2.59 -7.91
CA SER A 257 -25.42 -1.63 -6.96
C SER A 257 -25.98 -1.80 -5.55
N ASP A 258 -27.30 -2.04 -5.43
CA ASP A 258 -27.96 -2.31 -4.15
C ASP A 258 -27.51 -3.62 -3.49
N ALA A 259 -27.33 -4.69 -4.28
CA ALA A 259 -26.84 -5.95 -3.76
C ALA A 259 -25.39 -5.84 -3.25
N VAL A 260 -24.52 -5.18 -4.02
CA VAL A 260 -23.12 -4.93 -3.64
C VAL A 260 -23.06 -4.09 -2.37
N ARG A 261 -23.83 -2.99 -2.29
CA ARG A 261 -23.90 -2.15 -1.08
C ARG A 261 -24.35 -2.93 0.15
N ARG A 262 -25.37 -3.79 0.02
CA ARG A 262 -25.84 -4.64 1.13
C ARG A 262 -24.77 -5.61 1.60
N SER A 263 -24.05 -6.25 0.68
CA SER A 263 -22.95 -7.14 1.03
C SER A 263 -21.82 -6.40 1.75
N ARG A 264 -21.39 -5.25 1.22
CA ARG A 264 -20.31 -4.44 1.83
C ARG A 264 -20.70 -3.81 3.16
N ALA A 265 -21.99 -3.55 3.39
CA ALA A 265 -22.51 -3.12 4.69
C ALA A 265 -22.59 -4.25 5.74
N GLY A 266 -22.19 -5.49 5.40
CA GLY A 266 -22.29 -6.64 6.30
C GLY A 266 -23.72 -7.08 6.60
N LEU A 267 -24.69 -6.66 5.75
CA LEU A 267 -26.11 -7.02 5.90
C LEU A 267 -26.45 -8.35 5.20
N GLY A 268 -25.49 -8.94 4.50
CA GLY A 268 -25.59 -10.25 3.86
C GLY A 268 -24.94 -11.36 4.69
N ASP A 269 -25.16 -12.60 4.28
CA ASP A 269 -24.46 -13.77 4.85
C ASP A 269 -22.98 -13.75 4.43
N PRO A 270 -22.02 -13.76 5.38
CA PRO A 270 -20.58 -13.75 5.07
C PRO A 270 -20.11 -15.00 4.32
N ASN A 271 -20.87 -16.10 4.33
CA ASN A 271 -20.54 -17.32 3.61
C ASN A 271 -21.04 -17.33 2.15
N ARG A 272 -21.56 -16.21 1.65
CA ARG A 272 -22.06 -16.08 0.27
C ARG A 272 -21.23 -15.06 -0.52
N PRO A 273 -21.18 -15.19 -1.87
CA PRO A 273 -20.52 -14.19 -2.71
C PRO A 273 -21.10 -12.78 -2.51
N ILE A 274 -20.30 -11.76 -2.85
CA ILE A 274 -20.69 -10.34 -2.75
C ILE A 274 -22.04 -10.06 -3.45
N GLY A 275 -22.28 -10.74 -4.57
CA GLY A 275 -23.55 -10.72 -5.27
C GLY A 275 -23.67 -11.92 -6.18
N SER A 276 -24.91 -12.36 -6.41
CA SER A 276 -25.26 -13.40 -7.38
C SER A 276 -26.46 -12.89 -8.17
N PHE A 277 -26.31 -12.85 -9.49
CA PHE A 277 -27.25 -12.20 -10.39
C PHE A 277 -27.58 -13.11 -11.57
N LEU A 278 -28.82 -13.04 -12.04
CA LEU A 278 -29.27 -13.69 -13.27
C LEU A 278 -29.69 -12.59 -14.26
N PHE A 279 -28.86 -12.36 -15.28
CA PHE A 279 -29.13 -11.34 -16.29
C PHE A 279 -29.99 -11.88 -17.43
N LEU A 280 -31.25 -11.46 -17.47
CA LEU A 280 -32.21 -11.82 -18.52
C LEU A 280 -32.28 -10.71 -19.57
N GLY A 281 -32.43 -11.09 -20.86
CA GLY A 281 -32.52 -10.15 -21.96
C GLY A 281 -31.85 -10.64 -23.25
N PRO A 282 -32.00 -9.90 -24.37
CA PRO A 282 -31.42 -10.26 -25.67
C PRO A 282 -29.88 -10.27 -25.64
N THR A 283 -29.27 -10.87 -26.66
CA THR A 283 -27.82 -10.79 -26.89
C THR A 283 -27.42 -9.38 -27.33
N GLY A 284 -26.18 -8.98 -27.01
CA GLY A 284 -25.62 -7.69 -27.44
C GLY A 284 -26.15 -6.44 -26.73
N VAL A 285 -27.01 -6.57 -25.71
CA VAL A 285 -27.59 -5.41 -24.98
C VAL A 285 -26.72 -4.88 -23.84
N GLY A 286 -25.51 -5.43 -23.65
CA GLY A 286 -24.55 -4.95 -22.64
C GLY A 286 -24.43 -5.80 -21.37
N LYS A 287 -24.98 -7.01 -21.31
CA LYS A 287 -24.86 -7.91 -20.14
C LYS A 287 -23.39 -8.18 -19.75
N THR A 288 -22.58 -8.60 -20.72
CA THR A 288 -21.15 -8.86 -20.51
C THR A 288 -20.38 -7.57 -20.21
N GLU A 289 -20.80 -6.45 -20.81
CA GLU A 289 -20.18 -5.15 -20.56
C GLU A 289 -20.41 -4.68 -19.12
N LEU A 290 -21.61 -4.91 -18.57
CA LEU A 290 -21.90 -4.66 -17.17
C LEU A 290 -21.03 -5.52 -16.24
N CYS A 291 -20.75 -6.78 -16.59
CA CYS A 291 -19.82 -7.62 -15.82
C CYS A 291 -18.39 -7.05 -15.81
N LYS A 292 -17.90 -6.57 -16.96
CA LYS A 292 -16.57 -5.97 -17.10
C LYS A 292 -16.46 -4.63 -16.37
N ALA A 293 -17.47 -3.76 -16.53
CA ALA A 293 -17.57 -2.51 -15.80
C ALA A 293 -17.64 -2.76 -14.28
N LEU A 294 -18.34 -3.81 -13.85
CA LEU A 294 -18.39 -4.21 -12.44
C LEU A 294 -17.03 -4.74 -11.94
N ALA A 295 -16.30 -5.51 -12.75
CA ALA A 295 -14.96 -5.98 -12.41
C ALA A 295 -13.98 -4.80 -12.24
N GLU A 296 -13.98 -3.87 -13.19
CA GLU A 296 -13.17 -2.65 -13.07
C GLU A 296 -13.57 -1.82 -11.86
N PHE A 297 -14.87 -1.62 -11.64
CA PHE A 297 -15.34 -0.81 -10.52
C PHE A 297 -14.99 -1.44 -9.16
N LEU A 298 -15.25 -2.74 -8.97
CA LEU A 298 -15.03 -3.39 -7.68
C LEU A 298 -13.57 -3.73 -7.40
N PHE A 299 -12.82 -4.11 -8.43
CA PHE A 299 -11.49 -4.72 -8.27
C PHE A 299 -10.37 -3.92 -8.94
N ASP A 300 -10.71 -2.74 -9.51
CA ASP A 300 -9.78 -1.83 -10.17
C ASP A 300 -9.03 -2.46 -11.35
N ASP A 301 -9.54 -3.57 -11.90
CA ASP A 301 -9.05 -4.25 -13.10
C ASP A 301 -10.23 -4.87 -13.87
N GLU A 302 -10.40 -4.47 -15.13
CA GLU A 302 -11.39 -5.05 -16.04
C GLU A 302 -11.13 -6.55 -16.31
N ASN A 303 -9.86 -6.97 -16.23
CA ASN A 303 -9.47 -8.37 -16.39
C ASN A 303 -9.69 -9.19 -15.11
N ALA A 304 -10.21 -8.60 -14.02
CA ALA A 304 -10.70 -9.32 -12.85
C ALA A 304 -12.06 -9.99 -13.13
N TYR A 305 -12.14 -10.68 -14.26
CA TYR A 305 -13.34 -11.22 -14.84
C TYR A 305 -13.05 -12.61 -15.41
N VAL A 306 -13.83 -13.60 -14.99
CA VAL A 306 -13.72 -14.99 -15.43
C VAL A 306 -14.97 -15.34 -16.23
N ARG A 307 -14.82 -15.50 -17.55
CA ARG A 307 -15.91 -15.98 -18.41
C ARG A 307 -15.85 -17.50 -18.51
N ILE A 308 -16.99 -18.12 -18.27
CA ILE A 308 -17.18 -19.55 -18.48
C ILE A 308 -18.40 -19.73 -19.37
N ASP A 309 -18.17 -20.28 -20.56
CA ASP A 309 -19.23 -20.60 -21.52
C ASP A 309 -19.87 -21.94 -21.12
N MET A 310 -21.13 -21.91 -20.66
CA MET A 310 -21.82 -23.10 -20.18
C MET A 310 -22.21 -24.06 -21.32
N SER A 311 -22.14 -23.64 -22.57
CA SER A 311 -22.28 -24.55 -23.72
C SER A 311 -21.13 -25.56 -23.83
N GLU A 312 -19.96 -25.29 -23.21
CA GLU A 312 -18.87 -26.26 -23.10
C GLU A 312 -19.11 -27.33 -22.00
N TYR A 313 -20.14 -27.12 -21.17
CA TYR A 313 -20.41 -27.88 -19.95
C TYR A 313 -21.77 -28.60 -19.96
N MET A 314 -22.22 -29.06 -21.13
CA MET A 314 -23.53 -29.71 -21.32
C MET A 314 -23.57 -31.18 -20.89
N GLU A 315 -22.41 -31.84 -20.76
CA GLU A 315 -22.30 -33.28 -20.52
C GLU A 315 -21.73 -33.57 -19.14
N GLN A 316 -22.15 -34.64 -18.47
CA GLN A 316 -21.75 -34.92 -17.08
C GLN A 316 -20.22 -34.95 -16.85
N HIS A 317 -19.45 -35.50 -17.79
CA HIS A 317 -17.99 -35.56 -17.66
C HIS A 317 -17.30 -34.20 -17.87
N SER A 318 -17.99 -33.23 -18.48
CA SER A 318 -17.48 -31.87 -18.64
C SER A 318 -17.50 -31.08 -17.33
N VAL A 319 -18.42 -31.38 -16.41
CA VAL A 319 -18.51 -30.78 -15.06
C VAL A 319 -17.21 -30.97 -14.27
N ALA A 320 -16.60 -32.16 -14.39
CA ALA A 320 -15.32 -32.45 -13.75
C ALA A 320 -14.18 -31.53 -14.25
N ARG A 321 -14.24 -31.00 -15.48
CA ARG A 321 -13.26 -30.02 -15.98
C ARG A 321 -13.46 -28.63 -15.38
N LEU A 322 -14.68 -28.32 -14.92
CA LEU A 322 -15.02 -27.03 -14.33
C LEU A 322 -14.51 -26.93 -12.89
N ILE A 323 -14.76 -27.97 -12.09
CA ILE A 323 -14.52 -27.99 -10.63
C ILE A 323 -13.23 -28.74 -10.27
N GLY A 324 -12.79 -29.66 -11.12
CA GLY A 324 -11.70 -30.60 -10.86
C GLY A 324 -12.23 -32.03 -10.74
N ALA A 325 -11.37 -33.01 -11.05
CA ALA A 325 -11.75 -34.41 -10.88
C ALA A 325 -11.90 -34.73 -9.37
N PRO A 326 -12.73 -35.71 -8.98
CA PRO A 326 -12.82 -36.18 -7.60
C PRO A 326 -11.57 -36.99 -7.18
N PRO A 327 -11.29 -37.14 -5.86
CA PRO A 327 -10.14 -37.90 -5.37
C PRO A 327 -10.09 -39.32 -5.95
N GLY A 328 -8.98 -39.68 -6.57
CA GLY A 328 -8.77 -41.01 -7.18
C GLY A 328 -9.03 -41.11 -8.69
N TYR A 329 -9.39 -40.01 -9.36
CA TYR A 329 -9.49 -39.93 -10.83
C TYR A 329 -8.27 -39.23 -11.46
N VAL A 330 -7.96 -39.56 -12.71
CA VAL A 330 -6.90 -38.88 -13.49
C VAL A 330 -7.26 -37.39 -13.61
N GLY A 331 -6.34 -36.49 -13.25
CA GLY A 331 -6.57 -35.04 -13.22
C GLY A 331 -7.01 -34.46 -11.87
N TYR A 332 -7.04 -35.25 -10.79
CA TYR A 332 -7.36 -34.76 -9.44
C TYR A 332 -6.43 -33.62 -8.98
N GLU A 333 -5.15 -33.68 -9.36
CA GLU A 333 -4.15 -32.67 -8.99
C GLU A 333 -4.15 -31.43 -9.91
N GLU A 334 -4.88 -31.45 -11.03
CA GLU A 334 -4.85 -30.36 -12.03
C GLU A 334 -5.86 -29.23 -11.74
N GLY A 335 -6.76 -29.41 -10.75
CA GLY A 335 -7.79 -28.44 -10.41
C GLY A 335 -8.82 -28.23 -11.53
N GLY A 336 -9.93 -27.57 -11.22
CA GLY A 336 -10.94 -27.17 -12.19
C GLY A 336 -10.66 -25.79 -12.79
N ARG A 337 -11.14 -25.55 -14.02
CA ARG A 337 -11.04 -24.22 -14.67
C ARG A 337 -11.60 -23.10 -13.79
N LEU A 338 -12.72 -23.33 -13.10
CA LEU A 338 -13.32 -22.35 -12.20
C LEU A 338 -12.53 -22.25 -10.89
N THR A 339 -12.23 -23.38 -10.25
CA THR A 339 -11.57 -23.38 -8.94
C THR A 339 -10.17 -22.77 -9.02
N GLU A 340 -9.41 -23.06 -10.06
CA GLU A 340 -8.09 -22.48 -10.27
C GLU A 340 -8.15 -20.98 -10.57
N ALA A 341 -9.12 -20.55 -11.39
CA ALA A 341 -9.30 -19.13 -11.70
C ALA A 341 -9.65 -18.31 -10.44
N VAL A 342 -10.55 -18.85 -9.61
CA VAL A 342 -10.94 -18.21 -8.34
C VAL A 342 -9.83 -18.29 -7.30
N HIS A 343 -9.08 -19.40 -7.23
CA HIS A 343 -7.96 -19.55 -6.32
C HIS A 343 -6.84 -18.55 -6.63
N ARG A 344 -6.49 -18.38 -7.91
CA ARG A 344 -5.51 -17.38 -8.36
C ARG A 344 -6.01 -15.94 -8.21
N ARG A 345 -7.32 -15.72 -8.32
CA ARG A 345 -7.92 -14.39 -8.27
C ARG A 345 -9.24 -14.37 -7.48
N PRO A 346 -9.17 -14.37 -6.13
CA PRO A 346 -10.35 -14.43 -5.27
C PRO A 346 -11.30 -13.23 -5.45
N TYR A 347 -10.73 -12.07 -5.77
CA TYR A 347 -11.46 -10.84 -6.08
C TYR A 347 -11.72 -10.73 -7.58
N SER A 348 -12.80 -11.35 -8.05
CA SER A 348 -13.17 -11.36 -9.47
C SER A 348 -14.69 -11.44 -9.69
N VAL A 349 -15.13 -11.04 -10.89
CA VAL A 349 -16.49 -11.28 -11.38
C VAL A 349 -16.52 -12.57 -12.19
N ILE A 350 -17.40 -13.49 -11.84
CA ILE A 350 -17.56 -14.76 -12.57
C ILE A 350 -18.82 -14.66 -13.43
N LEU A 351 -18.65 -14.72 -14.76
CA LEU A 351 -19.78 -14.83 -15.68
C LEU A 351 -19.92 -16.26 -16.16
N LEU A 352 -21.07 -16.85 -15.82
CA LEU A 352 -21.56 -18.08 -16.42
C LEU A 352 -22.46 -17.68 -17.61
N ASP A 353 -21.89 -17.76 -18.81
CA ASP A 353 -22.56 -17.38 -20.04
C ASP A 353 -23.44 -18.54 -20.54
N GLU A 354 -24.61 -18.24 -21.11
CA GLU A 354 -25.60 -19.24 -21.56
C GLU A 354 -25.95 -20.29 -20.48
N ILE A 355 -26.18 -19.87 -19.23
CA ILE A 355 -26.42 -20.76 -18.08
C ILE A 355 -27.54 -21.78 -18.29
N GLU A 356 -28.51 -21.51 -19.15
CA GLU A 356 -29.56 -22.43 -19.54
C GLU A 356 -29.07 -23.67 -20.31
N LYS A 357 -27.83 -23.66 -20.81
CA LYS A 357 -27.16 -24.77 -21.49
C LYS A 357 -26.40 -25.68 -20.54
N ALA A 358 -26.16 -25.25 -19.31
CA ALA A 358 -25.40 -26.02 -18.34
C ALA A 358 -26.05 -27.38 -18.07
N HIS A 359 -25.21 -28.38 -17.81
CA HIS A 359 -25.67 -29.65 -17.26
C HIS A 359 -26.36 -29.44 -15.89
N PRO A 360 -27.35 -30.26 -15.49
CA PRO A 360 -28.04 -30.11 -14.20
C PRO A 360 -27.17 -30.38 -12.95
N ASP A 361 -26.17 -31.25 -13.08
CA ASP A 361 -25.10 -31.46 -12.07
C ASP A 361 -24.06 -30.33 -12.16
#